data_AF-A0A8T4VNN6-F1
#
_entry.id   AF-A0A8T4VNN6-F1
#
_cell.length_a   1.000
_cell.length_b   1.000
_cell.length_c   1.000
_cell.angle_alpha   90.00
_cell.angle_beta   90.00
_cell.angle_gamma   90.00
#
_symmetry.space_group_name_H-M   'P 1'
#
loop_
_entity.id
_entity.type
_entity.pdbx_description
1 polymer ?
#
loop_
_entity_poly.entity_id
_entity_poly.type
_entity_poly.pdbx_seq_one_letter_code
_entity_poly.pdbx_strand_id
1 'polypeptide(L)'
;MDEKEVLIKMILQKLIRGSVWGGKHTPLDFVRKGVPDHYKNTHKGERVLDDALKQVVNNGWAILILKRTGKGSDEHISLNPRKISEINQFLERVK
;
A
#
# COMPACT_ATOMS: atom_id res chain seq x y z
N MET A 1 8.40 -13.57 10.00
CA MET A 1 8.05 -12.28 9.38
C MET A 1 6.90 -11.71 10.19
N ASP A 2 7.01 -10.46 10.64
CA ASP A 2 5.95 -9.79 11.40
C ASP A 2 4.67 -9.65 10.55
N GLU A 3 3.47 -9.75 11.15
CA GLU A 3 2.18 -9.65 10.43
C GLU A 3 2.10 -8.36 9.61
N LYS A 4 2.65 -7.27 10.16
CA LYS A 4 2.71 -5.98 9.47
C LYS A 4 3.67 -6.00 8.30
N GLU A 5 4.86 -6.62 8.43
CA GLU A 5 5.82 -6.76 7.33
C GLU A 5 5.25 -7.57 6.16
N VAL A 6 4.46 -8.62 6.47
CA VAL A 6 3.71 -9.40 5.47
C VAL A 6 2.78 -8.46 4.69
N LEU A 7 1.99 -7.65 5.38
CA LEU A 7 1.05 -6.73 4.75
C LEU A 7 1.74 -5.62 3.94
N ILE A 8 2.83 -5.06 4.45
CA ILE A 8 3.67 -4.09 3.70
C ILE A 8 4.18 -4.74 2.40
N LYS A 9 4.74 -5.95 2.48
CA LYS A 9 5.20 -6.71 1.31
C LYS A 9 4.07 -6.90 0.30
N MET A 10 2.88 -7.30 0.74
CA MET A 10 1.71 -7.50 -0.13
C MET A 10 1.25 -6.22 -0.82
N ILE A 11 1.18 -5.10 -0.09
CA ILE A 11 0.81 -3.78 -0.63
C ILE A 11 1.80 -3.37 -1.72
N LEU A 12 3.10 -3.39 -1.42
CA LEU A 12 4.16 -3.00 -2.35
C LEU A 12 4.13 -3.89 -3.60
N GLN A 13 4.09 -5.21 -3.43
CA GLN A 13 4.02 -6.15 -4.56
C GLN A 13 2.77 -5.97 -5.41
N LYS A 14 1.62 -5.65 -4.82
CA LYS A 14 0.40 -5.36 -5.58
C LYS A 14 0.59 -4.12 -6.46
N LEU A 15 1.12 -3.04 -5.90
CA LEU A 15 1.36 -1.80 -6.64
C LEU A 15 2.44 -1.97 -7.72
N ILE A 16 3.52 -2.70 -7.42
CA ILE A 16 4.58 -3.04 -8.38
C ILE A 16 4.02 -3.86 -9.55
N ARG A 17 3.25 -4.93 -9.28
CA ARG A 17 2.62 -5.76 -10.33
C ARG A 17 1.65 -4.96 -11.19
N GLY A 18 0.98 -3.97 -10.61
CA GLY A 18 0.13 -3.03 -11.35
C GLY A 18 0.88 -1.89 -12.05
N SER A 19 2.21 -1.84 -11.95
CA SER A 19 3.07 -0.75 -12.42
C SER A 19 2.60 0.63 -11.92
N VAL A 20 2.07 0.70 -10.69
CA VAL A 20 1.49 1.91 -10.10
C VAL A 20 2.62 2.77 -9.52
N TRP A 21 3.19 3.63 -10.36
CA TRP A 21 4.33 4.48 -10.02
C TRP A 21 4.09 5.93 -10.45
N GLY A 22 4.44 6.88 -9.57
CA GLY A 22 4.38 8.32 -9.84
C GLY A 22 3.03 8.75 -10.43
N GLY A 23 3.01 9.04 -11.72
CA GLY A 23 1.82 9.51 -12.46
C GLY A 23 0.68 8.50 -12.60
N LYS A 24 0.92 7.20 -12.40
CA LYS A 24 -0.15 6.20 -12.33
C LYS A 24 -0.53 5.96 -10.88
N HIS A 25 -1.81 6.06 -10.57
CA HIS A 25 -2.35 5.85 -9.22
C HIS A 25 -3.60 4.97 -9.25
N THR A 26 -3.91 4.30 -8.15
CA THR A 26 -5.13 3.47 -7.98
C THR A 26 -5.89 3.90 -6.73
N PRO A 27 -7.22 3.77 -6.66
CA PRO A 27 -7.96 3.99 -5.41
C PRO A 27 -7.39 3.13 -4.28
N LEU A 28 -7.27 3.70 -3.08
CA LEU A 28 -6.75 3.01 -1.90
C LEU A 28 -7.60 1.78 -1.55
N ASP A 29 -8.91 1.87 -1.75
CA ASP A 29 -9.85 0.76 -1.61
C ASP A 29 -9.48 -0.47 -2.45
N PHE A 30 -8.89 -0.29 -3.63
CA PHE A 30 -8.48 -1.42 -4.46
C PHE A 30 -7.29 -2.15 -3.86
N VAL A 31 -6.43 -1.44 -3.12
CA VAL A 31 -5.35 -2.04 -2.34
C VAL A 31 -5.95 -2.83 -1.18
N ARG A 32 -6.84 -2.21 -0.38
CA ARG A 32 -7.52 -2.85 0.76
C ARG A 32 -8.28 -4.12 0.35
N LYS A 33 -9.03 -4.08 -0.76
CA LYS A 33 -9.76 -5.24 -1.30
C LYS A 33 -8.85 -6.39 -1.72
N GLY A 34 -7.59 -6.12 -2.04
CA GLY A 34 -6.60 -7.14 -2.39
C GLY A 34 -6.00 -7.89 -1.20
N VAL A 35 -6.34 -7.50 0.02
CA VAL A 35 -5.87 -8.15 1.25
C VAL A 35 -6.76 -9.37 1.58
N PRO A 36 -6.20 -10.48 2.09
CA PRO A 36 -6.97 -11.65 2.49
C PRO A 36 -8.01 -11.36 3.58
N ASP A 37 -9.10 -12.14 3.57
CA ASP A 37 -10.25 -11.95 4.47
C ASP A 37 -9.89 -12.10 5.95
N HIS A 38 -8.90 -12.93 6.30
CA HIS A 38 -8.47 -13.08 7.69
C HIS A 38 -7.87 -11.79 8.30
N TYR A 39 -7.37 -10.87 7.46
CA TYR A 39 -6.98 -9.53 7.90
C TYR A 39 -8.14 -8.53 7.84
N LYS A 40 -9.05 -8.64 6.87
CA LYS A 40 -10.16 -7.67 6.70
C LYS A 40 -11.32 -7.89 7.68
N ASN A 41 -11.59 -9.13 8.08
CA ASN A 41 -12.77 -9.48 8.86
C ASN A 41 -12.53 -9.46 10.37
N THR A 42 -11.35 -9.01 10.81
CA THR A 42 -11.01 -8.89 12.23
C THR A 42 -10.55 -7.48 12.54
N HIS A 43 -10.99 -6.93 13.67
CA HIS A 43 -10.57 -5.59 14.10
C HIS A 43 -9.04 -5.48 14.25
N LYS A 44 -8.40 -6.55 14.74
CA LYS A 44 -6.94 -6.65 14.83
C LYS A 44 -6.31 -6.53 13.44
N GLY A 45 -6.76 -7.33 12.47
CA GLY A 45 -6.19 -7.35 11.13
C GLY A 45 -6.36 -6.01 10.38
N GLU A 46 -7.52 -5.36 10.52
CA GLU A 46 -7.78 -4.06 9.92
C GLU A 46 -6.83 -2.99 10.48
N ARG A 47 -6.61 -3.00 11.80
CA ARG A 47 -5.65 -2.11 12.44
C ARG A 47 -4.22 -2.33 11.95
N VAL A 48 -3.78 -3.58 11.81
CA VAL A 48 -2.44 -3.89 11.28
C VAL A 48 -2.32 -3.45 9.82
N LEU A 49 -3.37 -3.58 9.01
CA LEU A 49 -3.41 -3.09 7.64
C LEU A 49 -3.29 -1.56 7.57
N ASP A 50 -4.00 -0.84 8.42
CA ASP A 50 -3.90 0.62 8.51
C ASP A 50 -2.50 1.06 8.92
N ASP A 51 -1.90 0.38 9.90
CA ASP A 51 -0.55 0.68 10.36
C ASP A 51 0.49 0.36 9.27
N ALA A 52 0.30 -0.71 8.49
CA ALA A 52 1.12 -1.04 7.34
C ALA A 52 1.04 0.05 6.25
N LEU A 53 -0.18 0.50 5.91
CA LEU A 53 -0.39 1.58 4.93
C LEU A 53 0.24 2.90 5.40
N LYS A 54 0.02 3.28 6.67
CA LYS A 54 0.66 4.46 7.28
C LYS A 54 2.17 4.36 7.22
N GLN A 55 2.75 3.20 7.53
CA GLN A 55 4.20 3.01 7.48
C GLN A 55 4.75 3.15 6.06
N VAL A 56 4.07 2.60 5.05
CA VAL A 56 4.47 2.76 3.63
C VAL A 56 4.46 4.23 3.22
N VAL A 57 3.46 5.01 3.65
CA VAL A 57 3.36 6.44 3.35
C VAL A 57 4.39 7.26 4.15
N ASN A 58 4.53 7.00 5.44
CA ASN A 58 5.47 7.71 6.32
C ASN A 58 6.94 7.48 5.92
N ASN A 59 7.26 6.30 5.40
CA ASN A 59 8.58 6.01 4.82
C ASN A 59 8.81 6.73 3.47
N GLY A 60 7.79 7.39 2.93
CA GLY A 60 7.81 8.03 1.63
C GLY A 60 7.80 7.05 0.45
N TRP A 61 7.54 5.76 0.70
CA TRP A 61 7.55 4.72 -0.33
C TRP A 61 6.31 4.78 -1.23
N ALA A 62 5.18 5.27 -0.70
CA ALA A 62 4.01 5.60 -1.49
C ALA A 62 3.49 7.01 -1.16
N ILE A 63 2.77 7.58 -2.10
CA ILE A 63 2.16 8.90 -2.03
C ILE A 63 0.64 8.71 -2.09
N LEU A 64 -0.07 9.32 -1.15
CA LEU A 64 -1.52 9.46 -1.19
C LEU A 64 -1.91 10.73 -1.93
N ILE A 65 -2.90 10.60 -2.81
CA ILE A 65 -3.42 11.67 -3.65
C ILE A 65 -4.92 11.70 -3.46
N LEU A 66 -5.47 12.83 -3.02
CA LEU A 66 -6.91 13.00 -2.99
C LEU A 66 -7.40 13.39 -4.38
N LYS A 67 -8.26 12.55 -4.99
CA LYS A 67 -8.80 12.79 -6.33
C LYS A 67 -10.30 13.06 -6.23
N ARG A 68 -10.73 14.21 -6.76
CA ARG A 68 -12.16 14.50 -6.91
C ARG A 68 -12.77 13.58 -7.97
N THR A 69 -13.83 12.88 -7.60
CA THR A 69 -14.63 12.03 -8.48
C THR A 69 -16.05 12.61 -8.58
N GLY A 70 -16.84 12.14 -9.55
CA GLY A 70 -18.21 12.64 -9.74
C GLY A 70 -19.13 12.43 -8.53
N LYS A 71 -18.73 11.59 -7.56
CA LYS A 71 -19.49 11.28 -6.33
C LYS A 71 -18.84 11.81 -5.05
N GLY A 72 -17.70 12.51 -5.14
CA GLY A 72 -16.98 12.99 -3.95
C GLY A 72 -15.49 13.12 -4.19
N SER A 73 -14.69 12.71 -3.20
CA SER A 73 -13.23 12.64 -3.31
C SER A 73 -12.78 11.27 -2.81
N ASP A 74 -11.94 10.61 -3.58
CA ASP A 74 -11.39 9.30 -3.24
C ASP A 74 -9.89 9.41 -3.00
N GLU A 75 -9.38 8.72 -1.99
CA GLU A 75 -7.95 8.57 -1.79
C GLU A 75 -7.37 7.60 -2.80
N HIS A 76 -6.35 8.06 -3.52
CA HIS A 76 -5.57 7.28 -4.45
C HIS A 76 -4.15 7.08 -3.91
N ILE A 77 -3.53 5.97 -4.26
CA ILE A 77 -2.16 5.63 -3.85
C ILE A 77 -1.30 5.31 -5.07
N SER A 78 -0.04 5.74 -5.01
CA SER A 78 0.98 5.47 -6.02
C SER A 78 2.35 5.27 -5.36
N LEU A 79 3.17 4.36 -5.88
CA LEU A 79 4.54 4.21 -5.39
C LEU A 79 5.39 5.41 -5.79
N ASN A 80 6.29 5.79 -4.89
CA ASN A 80 7.25 6.86 -5.14
C ASN A 80 8.45 6.32 -5.94
N PRO A 81 8.66 6.75 -7.20
CA PRO A 81 9.77 6.28 -8.02
C PRO A 81 11.14 6.61 -7.42
N ARG A 82 11.23 7.65 -6.57
CA ARG A 82 12.47 8.03 -5.89
C ARG A 82 12.87 7.07 -4.77
N LYS A 83 11.99 6.14 -4.40
CA LYS A 83 12.19 5.17 -3.31
C LYS A 83 12.33 3.72 -3.76
N ILE A 84 12.58 3.50 -5.06
CA ILE A 84 12.71 2.14 -5.63
C ILE A 84 13.79 1.33 -4.93
N SER A 85 14.96 1.93 -4.66
CA SER A 85 16.06 1.22 -3.99
C SER A 85 15.68 0.75 -2.59
N GLU A 86 15.09 1.63 -1.76
CA GLU A 86 14.68 1.25 -0.41
C GLU A 86 13.55 0.21 -0.41
N ILE A 87 12.59 0.32 -1.33
CA ILE A 87 11.53 -0.66 -1.52
C ILE A 87 12.11 -2.03 -1.87
N ASN A 88 13.06 -2.09 -2.81
CA ASN A 88 13.69 -3.35 -3.21
C ASN A 88 14.52 -3.96 -2.07
N GLN A 89 15.30 -3.16 -1.36
CA GLN A 89 16.06 -3.61 -0.18
C GLN A 89 15.13 -4.19 0.90
N PHE A 90 13.99 -3.54 1.16
CA PHE A 90 12.99 -4.08 2.07
C PHE A 90 12.48 -5.44 1.58
N LEU A 91 12.05 -5.53 0.32
CA LEU A 91 11.48 -6.75 -0.26
C LEU A 91 12.47 -7.93 -0.30
N GLU A 92 13.76 -7.65 -0.49
CA GLU A 92 14.84 -8.64 -0.41
C GLU A 92 15.11 -9.09 1.02
N ARG A 93 15.05 -8.18 2.00
CA ARG A 93 15.20 -8.52 3.42
C ARG A 93 14.07 -9.40 3.93
N VAL A 94 12.84 -9.12 3.48
CA VAL A 94 11.63 -9.85 3.92
C VAL A 94 11.25 -11.00 2.98
N LYS A 95 12.20 -11.48 2.18
CA LYS A 95 11.95 -12.53 1.19
C LYS A 95 11.45 -13.81 1.84
#